data_AF-A0A859JDA0-F1
#
_entry.id   AF-A0A859JDA0-F1
#
_cell.length_a   1.000
_cell.length_b   1.000
_cell.length_c   1.000
_cell.angle_alpha   90.00
_cell.angle_beta   90.00
_cell.angle_gamma   90.00
#
_symmetry.space_group_name_H-M   'P 1'
#
loop_
_entity.id
_entity.type
_entity.pdbx_description
1 polymer ?
#
loop_
_entity_poly.entity_id
_entity_poly.type
_entity_poly.pdbx_seq_one_letter_code
_entity_poly.pdbx_strand_id
1 'polypeptide(L)' 'DPDLSNFMESGEWVMKDYRGWKHWVYYACCPDTPYLDITYHFLMQRLPLYFIVNVIIPCLLFSFLTGLVFYLPTDSG' A
#
# COMPACT_ATOMS: atom_id res chain seq x y z
N ASP A 1 20.24 -4.89 -11.77
CA ASP A 1 19.10 -4.40 -10.98
C ASP A 1 17.80 -4.62 -11.75
N PRO A 2 16.64 -4.71 -11.07
CA PRO A 2 15.34 -4.80 -11.71
C PRO A 2 15.12 -3.61 -12.66
N ASP A 3 14.72 -3.88 -13.90
CA ASP A 3 14.43 -2.85 -14.88
C ASP A 3 12.98 -2.35 -14.68
N LEU A 4 12.82 -1.05 -14.39
CA LEU A 4 11.50 -0.39 -14.26
C LEU A 4 11.09 0.40 -15.51
N SER A 5 11.79 0.25 -16.64
CA SER A 5 11.48 1.05 -17.85
C SER A 5 10.07 0.81 -18.40
N ASN A 6 9.49 -0.34 -18.10
CA ASN A 6 8.12 -0.72 -18.46
C ASN A 6 7.17 -0.80 -17.26
N PHE A 7 7.54 -0.20 -16.12
CA PHE A 7 6.67 -0.20 -14.94
C PHE A 7 5.46 0.70 -15.17
N MET A 8 4.26 0.12 -15.13
CA MET A 8 3.01 0.87 -15.19
C MET A 8 2.72 1.46 -13.80
N GLU A 9 2.76 2.78 -13.70
CA GLU A 9 2.42 3.48 -12.46
C GLU A 9 0.95 3.21 -12.07
N SER A 10 0.74 2.75 -10.83
CA SER A 10 -0.58 2.54 -10.28
C SER A 10 -0.98 3.73 -9.40
N GLY A 11 -2.18 4.27 -9.60
CA GLY A 11 -2.72 5.34 -8.74
C GLY A 11 -2.99 4.90 -7.29
N GLU A 12 -2.99 3.60 -7.01
CA GLU A 12 -3.22 3.03 -5.68
C GLU A 12 -1.94 2.58 -4.97
N TRP A 13 -0.82 2.44 -5.69
CA TRP A 13 0.41 1.85 -5.17
C TRP A 13 1.65 2.58 -5.69
N VAL A 14 2.49 3.02 -4.78
CA VAL A 14 3.80 3.61 -5.10
C VAL A 14 4.90 2.62 -4.75
N MET A 15 5.80 2.41 -5.71
CA MET A 15 7.04 1.65 -5.53
C MET A 15 8.01 2.45 -4.67
N LYS A 16 8.42 1.89 -3.53
CA LYS A 16 9.33 2.53 -2.56
C LYS A 16 10.76 2.04 -2.72
N ASP A 17 10.95 0.74 -2.88
CA ASP A 17 12.27 0.13 -3.07
C ASP A 17 12.11 -1.15 -3.90
N TYR A 18 13.16 -1.52 -4.61
CA TYR A 18 13.23 -2.75 -5.39
C TYR A 18 14.65 -3.30 -5.31
N ARG A 19 14.80 -4.56 -4.91
CA ARG A 19 16.12 -5.20 -4.76
C ARG A 19 16.09 -6.63 -5.27
N GLY A 20 17.14 -7.02 -5.98
CA GLY A 20 17.38 -8.39 -6.39
C GLY A 20 18.56 -8.98 -5.62
N TRP A 21 18.38 -10.16 -5.03
CA TRP A 21 19.45 -10.91 -4.37
C TRP A 21 19.64 -12.24 -5.07
N LYS A 22 20.91 -12.58 -5.32
CA LYS A 22 21.32 -13.88 -5.84
C LYS A 22 21.70 -14.76 -4.65
N HIS A 23 21.03 -15.89 -4.48
CA HIS A 23 21.33 -16.86 -3.44
C HIS A 23 21.85 -18.16 -4.06
N TRP A 24 22.70 -18.84 -3.29
CA TRP A 24 23.27 -20.14 -3.63
C TRP A 24 22.87 -21.08 -2.51
N VAL A 25 21.90 -21.95 -2.77
CA VAL A 25 21.32 -22.85 -1.78
C VAL A 25 21.83 -24.26 -2.00
N TYR A 26 22.40 -24.84 -0.94
CA TYR A 26 22.77 -26.26 -0.90
C TYR A 26 21.63 -27.04 -0.24
N TYR A 27 21.02 -27.96 -0.99
CA TYR A 27 19.96 -28.81 -0.46
C TYR A 27 20.54 -30.11 0.11
N ALA A 28 19.91 -30.62 1.17
CA ALA A 28 20.35 -31.87 1.82
C ALA A 28 20.32 -33.10 0.89
N CYS A 29 19.57 -33.05 -0.21
CA CYS A 29 19.53 -34.12 -1.22
C CYS A 29 20.76 -34.14 -2.13
N CYS A 30 21.47 -33.02 -2.30
CA CYS A 30 22.62 -32.87 -3.21
C CYS A 30 23.59 -31.82 -2.64
N PRO A 31 24.51 -32.19 -1.73
CA PRO A 31 25.45 -31.26 -1.11
C PRO A 31 26.57 -30.77 -2.04
N ASP A 32 26.82 -31.47 -3.15
CA ASP A 32 27.95 -31.19 -4.04
C ASP A 32 27.69 -30.04 -5.02
N THR A 33 26.43 -29.71 -5.28
CA THR A 33 26.04 -28.70 -6.26
C THR A 33 25.15 -27.62 -5.62
N PRO A 34 25.58 -26.34 -5.61
CA PRO A 34 24.72 -25.24 -5.21
C PRO A 34 23.66 -24.95 -6.27
N TYR A 35 22.41 -24.82 -5.84
CA TYR A 35 21.31 -24.36 -6.68
C TYR A 35 21.22 -22.85 -6.61
N LEU A 36 21.05 -22.22 -7.77
CA LEU A 36 20.99 -20.77 -7.88
C LEU A 36 19.55 -20.29 -7.88
N ASP A 37 19.21 -19.45 -6.92
CA ASP A 37 17.95 -18.70 -6.91
C ASP A 37 18.21 -17.19 -7.03
N ILE A 38 17.29 -16.52 -7.70
CA ILE A 38 17.27 -15.07 -7.84
C ILE A 38 15.97 -14.61 -7.22
N THR A 39 16.07 -13.97 -6.05
CA THR A 39 14.91 -13.48 -5.30
C THR A 39 14.78 -11.98 -5.49
N TYR A 40 13.65 -11.55 -6.06
CA TYR A 40 13.31 -10.15 -6.23
C TYR A 40 12.34 -9.69 -5.13
N HIS A 41 12.73 -8.66 -4.40
CA HIS A 41 11.89 -7.99 -3.41
C HIS A 41 11.42 -6.65 -3.94
N PHE A 42 10.11 -6.45 -3.95
CA PHE A 42 9.46 -5.20 -4.31
C PHE A 42 8.74 -4.64 -3.08
N LEU A 43 9.17 -3.47 -2.62
CA LEU A 43 8.49 -2.74 -1.54
C LEU A 43 7.49 -1.77 -2.16
N MET A 44 6.20 -2.05 -1.96
CA MET A 44 5.08 -1.24 -2.45
C MET A 44 4.33 -0.61 -1.27
N GLN A 45 4.00 0.68 -1.38
CA GLN A 45 3.18 1.41 -0.41
C GLN A 45 1.80 1.73 -1.01
N ARG A 46 0.72 1.42 -0.28
CA ARG A 46 -0.65 1.82 -0.62
C ARG A 46 -0.82 3.34 -0.52
N LEU A 47 -1.43 3.97 -1.53
CA LEU A 47 -1.95 5.33 -1.45
C LEU A 47 -3.48 5.29 -1.31
N PRO A 48 -4.03 5.56 -0.11
CA PRO A 48 -5.47 5.52 0.12
C PRO A 48 -6.18 6.81 -0.36
N LEU A 49 -5.68 7.50 -1.39
CA LEU A 49 -6.19 8.82 -1.81
C LEU A 49 -7.69 8.79 -2.11
N TYR A 50 -8.14 7.78 -2.87
CA TYR A 50 -9.56 7.58 -3.16
C TYR A 50 -10.39 7.33 -1.89
N PHE A 51 -9.86 6.55 -0.95
CA PHE A 51 -10.54 6.21 0.30
C PHE A 51 -10.68 7.44 1.21
N ILE A 52 -9.65 8.28 1.29
CA ILE A 52 -9.69 9.52 2.06
C ILE A 52 -10.79 10.45 1.51
N VAL A 53 -10.81 10.68 0.20
CA VAL A 53 -11.75 11.63 -0.41
C VAL A 53 -13.19 11.12 -0.34
N ASN A 54 -13.43 9.85 -0.68
CA ASN A 54 -14.80 9.34 -0.84
C ASN A 54 -15.39 8.72 0.42
N VAL A 55 -14.59 8.40 1.43
CA VAL A 55 -15.08 7.78 2.68
C VAL A 55 -14.82 8.68 3.89
N ILE A 56 -13.60 9.16 4.07
CA ILE A 56 -13.25 9.93 5.27
C ILE A 56 -13.93 11.31 5.28
N ILE A 57 -13.88 12.05 4.16
CA ILE A 57 -14.53 13.37 4.06
C ILE A 57 -16.04 13.30 4.37
N PRO A 58 -16.85 12.44 3.72
CA PRO A 58 -18.27 12.37 4.06
C PRO A 58 -18.52 11.95 5.51
N CYS A 59 -17.72 11.05 6.09
CA CYS A 59 -17.84 10.67 7.50
C CYS A 59 -17.56 11.84 8.45
N LEU A 60 -16.55 12.67 8.15
CA LEU A 60 -16.25 13.86 8.93
C LEU A 60 -17.36 14.91 8.82
N LEU A 61 -17.93 15.10 7.62
CA LEU A 61 -19.07 16.00 7.41
C LEU A 61 -20.29 15.55 8.22
N PHE A 62 -20.64 14.25 8.19
CA PHE A 62 -21.73 13.72 9.00
C PHE A 62 -21.47 13.90 10.50
N SER A 63 -20.26 13.59 10.96
CA SER A 63 -19.89 13.77 12.37
C SER A 63 -20.03 15.24 12.80
N PHE A 64 -19.59 16.18 11.96
CA PHE A 64 -19.74 17.61 12.21
C PHE A 64 -21.21 18.03 12.25
N LEU A 65 -22.03 17.59 11.29
CA LEU A 65 -23.46 17.87 11.26
C LEU A 65 -24.17 17.36 12.52
N THR A 66 -23.83 16.15 13.00
CA THR A 66 -24.39 15.62 14.24
C THR A 66 -23.98 16.44 15.47
N GLY A 67 -22.74 16.94 15.52
CA GLY A 67 -22.31 17.86 16.57
C GLY A 67 -23.06 19.20 16.53
N LEU A 68 -23.29 19.72 15.33
CA LEU A 68 -24.00 20.99 15.13
C LEU A 68 -25.48 20.92 15.51
N VAL A 69 -26.12 19.75 15.39
CA VAL A 69 -27.48 19.50 15.90
C VAL A 69 -27.58 19.74 17.41
N PHE A 70 -26.57 19.37 18.19
CA PHE A 70 -26.56 19.65 19.64
C PHE A 70 -26.36 21.13 19.96
N TYR A 71 -25.77 21.88 19.03
CA TYR A 71 -25.53 23.31 19.18
C TYR A 71 -26.72 24.16 18.68
N LEU A 72 -27.54 23.62 17.76
CA LEU A 72 -28.74 24.27 17.28
C LEU A 72 -29.80 24.25 18.40
N PRO A 73 -30.27 25.41 18.89
CA PRO A 73 -31.28 25.45 19.94
C PRO A 73 -32.57 24.79 19.44
N THR A 74 -33.21 24.05 20.33
CA THR A 74 -34.44 23.24 20.14
C THR A 74 -35.69 24.03 19.70
N ASP A 75 -35.57 25.33 19.42
CA ASP A 75 -36.67 26.22 19.02
C ASP A 75 -36.82 26.35 17.49
N SER A 76 -36.01 25.62 16.71
CA SER A 76 -35.99 25.66 15.23
C SER A 76 -36.55 24.39 14.56
N GLY A 77 -37.31 23.58 15.29
CA GLY A 77 -37.94 22.34 14.81
C GLY A 77 -39.40 22.52 14.43
#